data_AF-A0A369KVU0-F1
#
_entry.id   AF-A0A369KVU0-F1
#
_cell.length_a   1.000
_cell.length_b   1.000
_cell.length_c   1.000
_cell.angle_alpha   90.00
_cell.angle_beta   90.00
_cell.angle_gamma   90.00
#
_symmetry.space_group_name_H-M   'P 1'
#
loop_
_entity.id
_entity.type
_entity.pdbx_description
1 polymer ?
#
loop_
_entity_poly.entity_id
_entity_poly.type
_entity_poly.pdbx_seq_one_letter_code
_entity_poly.pdbx_strand_id
1 'polypeptide(L)'
;MLIISAVIFGCEKKFRNVDVKLLILTPDNYYDNPVVLKGKVHDVGAGGLWFILEDKTGFIQVTTENLSYQLSCLTEGQDVTLIGKLLQFEKLKYFSMISLLGCKI
;
A
#
# COMPACT_ATOMS: atom_id res chain seq x y z
N MET A 1 46.50 -16.75 -3.11
CA MET A 1 45.81 -17.46 -2.02
C MET A 1 44.82 -16.48 -1.40
N LEU A 2 43.55 -16.87 -1.32
CA LEU A 2 42.38 -16.03 -1.01
C LEU A 2 42.49 -15.25 0.30
N ILE A 3 41.95 -14.02 0.35
CA ILE A 3 40.90 -13.66 1.33
C ILE A 3 39.87 -12.75 0.64
N ILE A 4 38.65 -13.26 0.55
CA ILE A 4 37.42 -12.60 0.11
C ILE A 4 37.02 -11.57 1.18
N SER A 5 37.03 -10.28 0.86
CA SER A 5 36.34 -9.28 1.67
C SER A 5 34.91 -9.14 1.17
N ALA A 6 34.03 -9.97 1.74
CA ALA A 6 32.60 -9.87 1.55
C ALA A 6 32.10 -8.57 2.17
N VAL A 7 31.76 -7.59 1.33
CA VAL A 7 30.95 -6.45 1.73
C VAL A 7 29.53 -6.98 1.90
N ILE A 8 29.22 -7.41 3.12
CA ILE A 8 27.87 -7.75 3.53
C ILE A 8 27.14 -6.41 3.64
N PHE A 9 26.61 -5.92 2.53
CA PHE A 9 25.55 -4.91 2.55
C PHE A 9 24.34 -5.58 3.19
N GLY A 10 24.25 -5.43 4.51
CA GLY A 10 23.04 -5.74 5.26
C GLY A 10 21.91 -4.92 4.67
N CYS A 11 21.09 -5.59 3.86
CA CYS A 11 19.75 -5.12 3.53
C CYS A 11 18.95 -5.20 4.84
N GLU A 12 19.17 -4.25 5.75
CA GLU A 12 18.24 -4.00 6.84
C GLU A 12 16.95 -3.54 6.18
N LYS A 13 16.06 -4.51 5.93
CA LYS A 13 14.70 -4.27 5.49
C LYS A 13 14.01 -3.56 6.65
N LYS A 14 14.19 -2.23 6.68
CA LYS A 14 13.59 -1.34 7.66
C LYS A 14 12.10 -1.37 7.39
N PHE A 15 11.40 -2.31 8.04
CA PHE A 15 9.95 -2.30 8.10
C PHE A 15 9.57 -1.03 8.83
N ARG A 16 9.31 0.04 8.08
CA ARG A 16 8.75 1.26 8.62
C ARG A 16 7.33 0.89 9.03
N ASN A 17 7.13 0.68 10.32
CA ASN A 17 5.79 0.66 10.90
C ASN A 17 5.20 2.04 10.63
N VAL A 18 4.46 2.16 9.53
CA VAL A 18 3.58 3.30 9.31
C VAL A 18 2.42 3.05 10.24
N ASP A 19 2.23 3.93 11.22
CA ASP A 19 0.99 3.96 12.02
C ASP A 19 -0.16 4.23 11.05
N VAL A 20 -0.81 3.16 10.59
CA VAL A 20 -2.01 3.19 9.74
C VAL A 20 -3.14 3.77 10.59
N LYS A 21 -3.19 5.10 10.68
CA LYS A 21 -4.35 5.85 11.16
C LYS A 21 -5.34 5.95 10.00
N LEU A 22 -6.00 4.85 9.67
CA LEU A 22 -7.32 4.98 9.05
C LEU A 22 -8.36 4.69 10.12
N LEU A 23 -8.93 5.79 10.64
CA LEU A 23 -10.19 5.82 11.37
C LEU A 23 -11.29 5.42 10.38
N ILE A 24 -11.32 4.16 9.99
CA ILE A 24 -12.48 3.64 9.31
C ILE A 24 -13.54 3.54 10.39
N LEU A 25 -14.49 4.48 10.37
CA LEU A 25 -15.77 4.39 11.07
C LEU A 25 -16.60 3.25 10.46
N THR A 26 -15.99 2.09 10.23
CA THR A 26 -16.69 0.90 9.78
C THR A 26 -17.01 0.04 10.98
N PRO A 27 -18.27 -0.41 11.13
CA PRO A 27 -18.63 -1.45 12.09
C PRO A 27 -17.70 -2.66 11.91
N ASP A 28 -17.46 -3.42 12.98
CA ASP A 28 -16.55 -4.59 13.01
C ASP A 28 -16.88 -5.68 11.97
N ASN A 29 -18.00 -5.55 11.24
CA ASN A 29 -18.52 -6.50 10.26
C ASN A 29 -18.22 -6.11 8.80
N TYR A 30 -17.40 -5.08 8.56
CA TYR A 30 -17.14 -4.56 7.21
C TYR A 30 -15.88 -5.14 6.53
N TYR A 31 -15.14 -6.00 7.22
CA TYR A 31 -14.08 -6.78 6.61
C TYR A 31 -14.68 -7.69 5.51
N ASP A 32 -13.92 -7.92 4.44
CA ASP A 32 -14.29 -8.70 3.24
C ASP A 32 -15.31 -8.10 2.25
N ASN A 33 -15.93 -6.96 2.55
CA ASN A 33 -16.78 -6.25 1.59
C ASN A 33 -15.96 -5.31 0.69
N PRO A 34 -16.19 -5.30 -0.64
CA PRO A 34 -15.57 -4.32 -1.51
C PRO A 34 -16.01 -2.89 -1.15
N VAL A 35 -15.03 -2.01 -0.94
CA VAL A 35 -15.23 -0.57 -0.74
C VAL A 35 -14.37 0.21 -1.70
N VAL A 36 -14.81 1.43 -1.99
CA VAL A 36 -14.07 2.38 -2.84
C VAL A 36 -13.29 3.33 -1.96
N LEU A 37 -12.00 3.46 -2.21
CA LEU A 37 -11.15 4.49 -1.62
C LEU A 37 -10.74 5.50 -2.70
N LYS A 38 -10.60 6.74 -2.27
CA LYS A 38 -10.07 7.83 -3.09
C LYS A 38 -9.07 8.61 -2.25
N GLY A 39 -7.89 8.82 -2.81
CA GLY A 39 -6.82 9.53 -2.12
C GLY A 39 -5.63 9.77 -3.03
N LYS A 40 -4.58 10.32 -2.42
CA LYS A 40 -3.30 10.58 -3.06
C LYS A 40 -2.31 9.47 -2.71
N VAL A 41 -1.52 9.02 -3.67
CA VAL A 41 -0.41 8.10 -3.44
C VAL A 41 0.69 8.87 -2.69
N HIS A 42 0.96 8.50 -1.45
CA HIS A 42 1.93 9.15 -0.59
C HIS A 42 3.32 8.52 -0.69
N ASP A 43 3.39 7.20 -0.85
CA ASP A 43 4.66 6.46 -0.96
C ASP A 43 4.41 5.17 -1.74
N VAL A 44 5.43 4.67 -2.42
CA VAL A 44 5.37 3.44 -3.21
C VAL A 44 6.46 2.49 -2.74
N GLY A 45 6.03 1.30 -2.33
CA GLY A 45 6.91 0.25 -1.86
C GLY A 45 7.85 -0.29 -2.93
N ALA A 46 8.97 -0.87 -2.48
CA ALA A 46 9.92 -1.53 -3.35
C ALA A 46 9.25 -2.60 -4.24
N GLY A 47 9.50 -2.53 -5.55
CA GLY A 47 8.89 -3.41 -6.55
C GLY A 47 7.43 -3.11 -6.87
N GLY A 48 6.88 -2.00 -6.36
CA GLY A 48 5.49 -1.58 -6.58
C GLY A 48 4.45 -2.39 -5.83
N LEU A 49 4.84 -3.43 -5.08
CA LEU A 49 3.97 -4.45 -4.45
C LEU A 49 2.94 -3.88 -3.47
N TRP A 50 3.17 -2.66 -2.99
CA TRP A 50 2.29 -1.92 -2.12
C TRP A 50 2.55 -0.42 -2.27
N PHE A 51 1.60 0.40 -1.83
CA PHE A 51 1.75 1.84 -1.73
C PHE A 51 0.95 2.37 -0.54
N ILE A 52 1.24 3.59 -0.10
CA ILE A 52 0.47 4.28 0.93
C ILE A 52 -0.51 5.22 0.25
N LEU A 53 -1.80 5.08 0.57
CA LEU A 53 -2.84 5.99 0.15
C LEU A 53 -3.15 6.97 1.29
N GLU A 54 -3.12 8.26 0.99
CA GLU A 54 -3.44 9.35 1.88
C GLU A 54 -4.78 9.98 1.49
N ASP A 55 -5.68 10.14 2.44
CA ASP A 55 -6.87 10.97 2.29
C ASP A 55 -7.02 11.93 3.48
N LYS A 56 -8.11 12.69 3.53
CA LYS A 56 -8.38 13.64 4.63
C LYS A 56 -8.51 12.99 6.02
N THR A 57 -8.70 11.66 6.07
CA THR A 57 -8.90 10.89 7.30
C THR A 57 -7.61 10.24 7.80
N GLY A 58 -6.63 10.06 6.91
CA GLY A 58 -5.28 9.61 7.25
C GLY A 58 -4.67 8.72 6.18
N PHE A 59 -3.94 7.69 6.62
CA PHE A 59 -3.10 6.86 5.76
C PHE A 59 -3.49 5.38 5.85
N ILE A 60 -3.49 4.69 4.71
CA ILE A 60 -3.64 3.23 4.65
C ILE A 60 -2.65 2.61 3.67
N GLN A 61 -2.09 1.49 4.08
CA GLN A 61 -1.30 0.67 3.17
C GLN A 61 -2.23 -0.09 2.23
N VAL A 62 -2.00 0.07 0.94
CA VAL A 62 -2.67 -0.64 -0.14
C VAL A 62 -1.71 -1.68 -0.71
N THR A 63 -2.14 -2.93 -0.77
CA THR A 63 -1.42 -4.04 -1.40
C THR A 63 -2.11 -4.44 -2.68
N THR A 64 -1.35 -4.86 -3.68
CA THR A 64 -1.89 -5.37 -4.94
C THR A 64 -1.15 -6.63 -5.33
N GLU A 65 -1.90 -7.65 -5.74
CA GLU A 65 -1.35 -8.92 -6.21
C GLU A 65 -0.97 -8.85 -7.70
N ASN A 66 -1.31 -7.76 -8.41
CA ASN A 66 -1.16 -7.68 -9.86
C ASN A 66 -0.81 -6.25 -10.32
N LEU A 67 0.49 -5.97 -10.46
CA LEU A 67 1.02 -4.64 -10.81
C LEU A 67 1.42 -4.47 -12.27
N SER A 68 1.38 -5.56 -13.02
CA SER A 68 1.99 -5.67 -14.35
C SER A 68 1.45 -4.65 -15.36
N TYR A 69 0.32 -3.97 -15.08
CA TYR A 69 -0.36 -3.08 -16.03
C TYR A 69 -0.78 -1.70 -15.51
N GLN A 70 -0.48 -1.30 -14.25
CA GLN A 70 -1.03 -0.05 -13.66
C GLN A 70 0.01 0.91 -13.03
N LEU A 71 1.31 0.66 -13.25
CA LEU A 71 2.41 1.41 -12.63
C LEU A 71 2.41 2.91 -12.93
N SER A 72 1.92 3.36 -14.09
CA SER A 72 1.94 4.78 -14.44
C SER A 72 1.06 5.64 -13.52
N CYS A 73 -0.05 5.08 -13.01
CA CYS A 73 -0.97 5.79 -12.12
C CYS A 73 -0.69 5.60 -10.63
N LEU A 74 0.14 4.62 -10.28
CA LEU A 74 0.54 4.34 -8.90
C LEU A 74 1.93 4.94 -8.62
N THR A 75 2.04 6.25 -8.83
CA THR A 75 3.25 7.03 -8.56
C THR A 75 2.98 8.06 -7.47
N GLU A 76 4.02 8.40 -6.70
CA GLU A 76 3.91 9.38 -5.62
C GLU A 76 3.32 10.71 -6.11
N GLY A 77 2.37 11.25 -5.35
CA GLY A 77 1.66 12.49 -5.64
C GLY A 77 0.38 12.33 -6.48
N GLN A 78 0.15 11.18 -7.10
CA GLN A 78 -1.02 10.94 -7.96
C GLN A 78 -2.31 10.75 -7.18
N ASP A 79 -3.39 11.39 -7.64
CA ASP A 79 -4.73 11.17 -7.12
C ASP A 79 -5.36 9.95 -7.80
N VAL A 80 -5.72 8.95 -7.00
CA VAL A 80 -6.26 7.67 -7.46
C VAL A 80 -7.60 7.35 -6.81
N THR A 81 -8.43 6.61 -7.53
CA THR A 81 -9.66 6.00 -7.04
C THR A 81 -9.57 4.51 -7.29
N LEU A 82 -9.83 3.70 -6.26
CA LEU A 82 -9.59 2.26 -6.29
C LEU A 82 -10.68 1.52 -5.53
N ILE A 83 -10.96 0.29 -5.96
CA ILE A 83 -11.86 -0.64 -5.30
C ILE A 83 -11.07 -1.82 -4.75
N GLY A 84 -11.46 -2.28 -3.57
CA GLY A 84 -10.77 -3.36 -2.89
C GLY A 84 -11.42 -3.68 -1.56
N LYS A 85 -10.75 -4.49 -0.75
CA LYS A 85 -11.26 -4.95 0.54
C LYS A 85 -10.33 -4.52 1.65
N LEU A 86 -10.92 -4.14 2.79
CA LEU A 86 -10.17 -4.03 4.02
C LEU A 86 -9.93 -5.44 4.57
N LEU A 87 -8.66 -5.78 4.75
CA LEU A 87 -8.22 -7.04 5.32
C LEU A 87 -7.40 -6.77 6.59
N GLN A 88 -7.31 -7.80 7.43
CA GLN A 88 -6.49 -7.77 8.62
C GLN A 88 -5.68 -9.05 8.71
N PHE A 89 -4.37 -8.91 8.91
CA PHE A 89 -3.49 -10.00 9.27
C PHE A 89 -2.82 -9.66 10.60
N GLU A 90 -3.06 -10.49 11.61
CA GLU A 90 -2.69 -10.21 13.00
C GLU A 90 -3.20 -8.83 13.48
N LYS A 91 -2.29 -7.89 13.77
CA LYS A 91 -2.60 -6.51 14.19
C LYS A 91 -2.52 -5.50 13.04
N LEU A 92 -2.16 -5.93 11.84
CA LEU A 92 -1.97 -5.07 10.68
C LEU A 92 -3.26 -5.02 9.86
N LYS A 93 -3.78 -3.81 9.67
CA LYS A 93 -4.90 -3.53 8.76
C LYS A 93 -4.35 -2.99 7.46
N TYR A 94 -4.81 -3.53 6.35
CA TYR A 94 -4.38 -3.11 5.02
C TYR A 94 -5.52 -3.23 4.03
N PHE A 95 -5.37 -2.55 2.91
CA PHE A 95 -6.33 -2.57 1.83
C PHE A 95 -5.82 -3.45 0.69
N SER A 96 -6.51 -4.54 0.40
CA SER A 96 -6.21 -5.35 -0.78
C SER A 96 -6.96 -4.79 -1.99
N MET A 97 -6.20 -4.22 -2.92
CA MET A 97 -6.73 -3.63 -4.15
C MET A 97 -7.22 -4.72 -5.10
N ILE A 98 -8.47 -4.60 -5.55
CA ILE A 98 -9.02 -5.43 -6.62
C ILE A 98 -8.78 -4.76 -7.97
N SER A 99 -9.04 -3.44 -8.08
CA SER A 99 -8.85 -2.70 -9.32
C SER A 99 -8.68 -1.19 -9.08
N LEU A 100 -7.91 -0.55 -9.96
CA LEU A 100 -7.90 0.90 -10.12
C LEU A 100 -9.13 1.35 -10.94
N LEU A 101 -9.95 2.22 -10.36
CA LEU A 101 -11.14 2.79 -11.01
C LEU A 101 -10.81 4.07 -11.79
N GLY A 102 -9.77 4.79 -11.40
CA GLY A 102 -9.32 5.98 -12.12
C GLY A 102 -8.12 6.65 -11.45
N CYS A 103 -7.43 7.47 -12.23
CA CYS A 103 -6.33 8.32 -11.81
C CYS A 103 -6.47 9.69 -12.49
N LYS A 104 -6.09 10.76 -11.79
CA LYS A 104 -5.93 12.08 -12.39
C LYS A 104 -4.45 12.33 -12.65
N ILE A 105 -4.07 12.19 -13.91
CA ILE A 105 -2.73 12.53 -14.42
C ILE A 105 -2.51 14.04 -14.32
#